data_AF-A0A150PRW1-F1
#
_entry.id   AF-A0A150PRW1-F1
#
_cell.length_a   1.000
_cell.length_b   1.000
_cell.length_c   1.000
_cell.angle_alpha   90.00
_cell.angle_beta   90.00
_cell.angle_gamma   90.00
#
_symmetry.space_group_name_H-M   'P 1'
#
loop_
_entity.id
_entity.type
_entity.pdbx_description
1 polymer ?
#
loop_
_entity_poly.entity_id
_entity_poly.type
_entity_poly.pdbx_seq_one_letter_code
_entity_poly.pdbx_strand_id
1 'polypeptide(L)'
;MASGRLAWLGATLRPLAALVGTLPVAVLASACVARFAPLSGDTRSVLAFALVAPLWVTAMCVAFLARSAARAWAVCAALSAVLFALAYGVPQ
;
A
#
# COMPACT_ATOMS: atom_id res chain seq x y z
N MET A 1 28.03 21.48 -1.64
CA MET A 1 27.99 20.12 -1.07
C MET A 1 26.58 19.64 -0.67
N ALA A 2 25.64 20.52 -0.30
CA ALA A 2 24.28 20.13 0.10
C ALA A 2 23.42 19.49 -1.02
N SER A 3 23.66 19.85 -2.28
CA SER A 3 22.91 19.35 -3.45
C SER A 3 23.09 17.85 -3.70
N GLY A 4 24.30 17.31 -3.52
CA GLY A 4 24.59 15.88 -3.73
C GLY A 4 23.93 14.98 -2.69
N ARG A 5 23.89 15.40 -1.41
CA ARG A 5 23.21 14.67 -0.33
C ARG A 5 21.71 14.58 -0.54
N LEU A 6 21.07 15.68 -0.97
CA LEU A 6 19.63 15.71 -1.27
C LEU A 6 19.26 14.82 -2.47
N ALA A 7 20.10 14.79 -3.49
CA ALA A 7 19.91 13.91 -4.65
C ALA A 7 19.99 12.41 -4.26
N TRP A 8 20.96 12.04 -3.42
CA TRP A 8 21.12 10.66 -2.94
C TRP A 8 19.97 10.22 -2.01
N LEU A 9 19.52 11.10 -1.11
CA LEU A 9 18.34 10.89 -0.29
C LEU A 9 17.08 10.69 -1.14
N GLY A 10 16.89 11.51 -2.17
CA GLY A 10 15.77 11.35 -3.09
C GLY A 10 15.81 10.02 -3.84
N ALA A 11 17.00 9.54 -4.22
CA ALA A 11 17.20 8.28 -4.92
C ALA A 11 16.93 7.04 -4.03
N THR A 12 17.19 7.12 -2.72
CA THR A 12 16.97 6.02 -1.76
C THR A 12 15.57 6.04 -1.15
N LEU A 13 15.00 7.22 -0.88
CA LEU A 13 13.66 7.36 -0.28
C LEU A 13 12.55 6.90 -1.22
N ARG A 14 12.75 6.97 -2.54
CA ARG A 14 11.76 6.58 -3.55
C ARG A 14 11.51 5.07 -3.61
N PRO A 15 12.53 4.20 -3.75
CA PRO A 15 12.33 2.75 -3.66
C PRO A 15 11.88 2.31 -2.26
N LEU A 16 12.34 2.99 -1.20
CA LEU A 16 11.82 2.74 0.15
C LEU A 16 10.32 3.04 0.28
N ALA A 17 9.84 4.14 -0.32
CA ALA A 17 8.41 4.44 -0.39
C ALA A 17 7.64 3.34 -1.12
N ALA A 18 8.20 2.85 -2.24
CA ALA A 18 7.57 1.82 -3.06
C ALA A 18 7.53 0.45 -2.39
N LEU A 19 8.54 0.11 -1.57
CA LEU A 19 8.59 -1.17 -0.85
C LEU A 19 7.79 -1.13 0.44
N VAL A 20 8.05 -0.14 1.29
CA VAL A 20 7.51 -0.07 2.65
C VAL A 20 6.13 0.59 2.68
N GLY A 21 5.93 1.63 1.87
CA GLY A 21 4.67 2.38 1.84
C GLY A 21 3.51 1.61 1.19
N THR A 22 3.79 0.68 0.27
CA THR A 22 2.77 -0.08 -0.44
C THR A 22 2.32 -1.34 0.31
N LEU A 23 3.13 -1.82 1.26
CA LEU A 23 2.81 -2.97 2.10
C LEU A 23 1.53 -2.77 2.93
N PRO A 24 1.36 -1.68 3.70
CA PRO A 24 0.11 -1.45 4.43
C PRO A 24 -1.08 -1.25 3.49
N VAL A 25 -0.87 -0.62 2.32
CA VAL A 25 -1.91 -0.48 1.29
C VAL A 25 -2.39 -1.84 0.80
N ALA A 26 -1.48 -2.77 0.51
CA ALA A 26 -1.81 -4.10 0.03
C ALA A 26 -2.57 -4.93 1.07
N VAL A 27 -2.13 -4.87 2.34
CA VAL A 27 -2.79 -5.56 3.46
C VAL A 27 -4.20 -5.01 3.70
N LEU A 28 -4.36 -3.68 3.75
CA LEU A 28 -5.67 -3.08 3.97
C LEU A 28 -6.60 -3.27 2.77
N ALA A 29 -6.07 -3.28 1.55
CA ALA A 29 -6.83 -3.57 0.34
C ALA A 29 -7.34 -5.01 0.32
N SER A 30 -6.49 -5.99 0.66
CA SER A 30 -6.91 -7.39 0.72
C SER A 30 -7.95 -7.63 1.83
N ALA A 31 -7.78 -6.96 2.98
CA ALA A 31 -8.75 -6.99 4.08
C ALA A 31 -10.10 -6.38 3.65
N CYS A 32 -10.10 -5.26 2.93
CA CYS A 32 -11.32 -4.67 2.38
C CYS A 32 -12.01 -5.63 1.41
N VAL A 33 -11.28 -6.22 0.46
CA VAL A 33 -11.85 -7.18 -0.51
C VAL A 33 -12.47 -8.38 0.21
N ALA A 34 -11.76 -8.97 1.17
CA ALA A 34 -12.27 -10.09 1.95
C ALA A 34 -13.50 -9.71 2.79
N ARG A 35 -13.53 -8.50 3.37
CA ARG A 35 -14.65 -7.99 4.16
C ARG A 35 -15.94 -7.88 3.32
N PHE A 36 -15.84 -7.34 2.12
CA PHE A 36 -17.01 -7.10 1.26
C PHE A 36 -17.35 -8.28 0.33
N ALA A 37 -16.53 -9.34 0.32
CA ALA A 37 -16.81 -10.54 -0.46
C ALA A 37 -17.98 -11.35 0.16
N PRO A 38 -18.96 -11.79 -0.65
CA PRO A 38 -20.07 -12.64 -0.20
C PRO A 38 -19.61 -14.11 -0.05
N LEU A 39 -18.63 -14.36 0.82
CA LEU A 39 -18.02 -15.65 1.08
C LEU A 39 -18.16 -16.03 2.57
N SER A 40 -17.99 -17.32 2.88
CA SER A 40 -17.91 -17.80 4.27
C SER A 40 -16.63 -17.28 4.95
N GLY A 41 -16.65 -17.24 6.29
CA GLY A 41 -15.56 -16.66 7.09
C GLY A 41 -14.17 -17.23 6.77
N ASP A 42 -14.05 -18.54 6.64
CA ASP A 42 -12.78 -19.21 6.35
C ASP A 42 -12.25 -18.86 4.96
N THR A 43 -13.13 -18.81 3.95
CA THR A 43 -12.74 -18.46 2.57
C THR A 43 -12.33 -16.99 2.46
N ARG A 44 -12.94 -16.08 3.24
CA ARG A 44 -12.53 -14.67 3.29
C ARG A 44 -11.09 -14.51 3.78
N SER A 45 -10.69 -15.23 4.83
CA SER A 45 -9.34 -15.17 5.38
C SER A 45 -8.30 -15.69 4.40
N VAL A 46 -8.59 -16.82 3.73
CA VAL A 46 -7.72 -17.37 2.68
C VAL A 46 -7.60 -16.42 1.49
N LEU A 47 -8.70 -15.81 1.06
CA LEU A 47 -8.71 -14.81 -0.01
C LEU A 47 -7.89 -13.57 0.36
N ALA A 48 -8.05 -13.05 1.59
CA ALA A 48 -7.27 -11.91 2.07
C ALA A 48 -5.78 -12.21 1.98
N PHE A 49 -5.34 -13.35 2.50
CA PHE A 49 -3.94 -13.76 2.51
C PHE A 49 -3.39 -13.95 1.09
N ALA A 50 -4.13 -14.65 0.22
CA ALA A 50 -3.73 -14.90 -1.16
C ALA A 50 -3.57 -13.61 -1.98
N LEU A 51 -4.34 -12.56 -1.66
CA LEU A 51 -4.30 -11.29 -2.37
C LEU A 51 -3.20 -10.32 -1.90
N VAL A 52 -2.64 -10.50 -0.70
CA VAL A 52 -1.61 -9.56 -0.17
C VAL A 52 -0.41 -9.46 -1.10
N ALA A 53 0.20 -10.60 -1.46
CA ALA A 53 1.40 -10.63 -2.30
C ALA A 53 1.18 -10.02 -3.70
N PRO A 54 0.16 -10.41 -4.49
CA PRO A 54 -0.06 -9.82 -5.80
C PRO A 54 -0.43 -8.34 -5.74
N LEU A 55 -1.23 -7.91 -4.75
CA LEU A 55 -1.54 -6.49 -4.55
C LEU A 55 -0.30 -5.68 -4.17
N TRP A 56 0.57 -6.22 -3.31
CA TRP A 56 1.81 -5.58 -2.92
C TRP A 56 2.76 -5.39 -4.10
N VAL A 57 2.98 -6.45 -4.88
CA VAL A 57 3.84 -6.38 -6.08
C VAL A 57 3.30 -5.36 -7.08
N THR A 58 1.98 -5.36 -7.33
CA THR A 58 1.34 -4.40 -8.24
C THR A 58 1.50 -2.96 -7.74
N ALA A 59 1.22 -2.72 -6.46
CA ALA A 59 1.36 -1.40 -5.85
C ALA A 59 2.82 -0.91 -5.84
N MET A 60 3.77 -1.80 -5.56
CA MET A 60 5.20 -1.50 -5.63
C MET A 60 5.62 -1.09 -7.05
N CYS A 61 5.21 -1.84 -8.08
CA CYS A 61 5.49 -1.50 -9.48
C CYS A 61 4.94 -0.11 -9.84
N VAL A 62 3.71 0.21 -9.43
CA VAL A 62 3.09 1.53 -9.66
C VAL A 62 3.83 2.63 -8.90
N ALA A 63 4.22 2.39 -7.65
CA ALA A 63 4.96 3.35 -6.83
C ALA A 63 6.36 3.65 -7.39
N PHE A 64 7.00 2.69 -8.06
CA PHE A 64 8.28 2.90 -8.76
C PHE A 64 8.19 3.94 -9.89
N LEU A 65 7.02 4.06 -10.53
CA LEU A 65 6.76 5.05 -11.58
C LEU A 65 6.60 6.48 -11.04
N ALA A 66 6.47 6.67 -9.72
CA ALA A 66 6.29 7.98 -9.13
C ALA A 66 7.52 8.86 -9.33
N ARG A 67 7.36 10.04 -9.95
CA ARG A 67 8.47 10.97 -10.23
C ARG A 67 9.12 11.56 -8.97
N SER A 68 8.45 11.56 -7.82
CA SER A 68 8.99 12.08 -6.57
C SER A 68 8.65 11.19 -5.37
N ALA A 69 9.61 11.05 -4.45
CA ALA A 69 9.44 10.27 -3.21
C ALA A 69 8.33 10.85 -2.32
N ALA A 70 8.25 12.18 -2.21
CA ALA A 70 7.21 12.84 -1.43
C ALA A 70 5.79 12.50 -1.92
N ARG A 71 5.57 12.48 -3.25
CA ARG A 71 4.28 12.07 -3.81
C ARG A 71 3.99 10.60 -3.59
N ALA A 72 5.00 9.73 -3.73
CA ALA A 72 4.84 8.30 -3.47
C ALA A 72 4.38 8.03 -2.02
N TRP A 73 5.05 8.65 -1.04
CA TRP A 73 4.68 8.56 0.36
C TRP A 73 3.29 9.14 0.66
N ALA A 74 2.98 10.33 0.13
CA ALA A 74 1.68 10.97 0.34
C ALA A 74 0.53 10.10 -0.21
N VAL A 75 0.69 9.51 -1.38
CA VAL A 75 -0.32 8.62 -1.98
C VAL A 75 -0.46 7.33 -1.17
N CYS A 76 0.65 6.72 -0.74
CA CYS A 76 0.61 5.51 0.10
C CYS A 76 -0.09 5.78 1.44
N ALA A 77 0.20 6.91 2.08
CA ALA A 77 -0.43 7.31 3.33
C ALA A 77 -1.93 7.60 3.15
N ALA A 78 -2.30 8.35 2.11
CA ALA A 78 -3.71 8.66 1.82
C ALA A 78 -4.52 7.39 1.50
N LEU A 79 -3.98 6.49 0.68
CA LEU A 79 -4.63 5.21 0.36
C LEU A 79 -4.77 4.34 1.61
N SER A 80 -3.72 4.24 2.43
CA SER A 80 -3.78 3.48 3.68
C SER A 80 -4.83 4.05 4.62
N ALA A 81 -4.94 5.37 4.75
CA ALA A 81 -5.95 6.01 5.61
C ALA A 81 -7.37 5.72 5.13
N VAL A 82 -7.63 5.80 3.82
CA VAL A 82 -8.95 5.49 3.24
C VAL A 82 -9.30 4.01 3.44
N LEU A 83 -8.37 3.10 3.12
CA LEU A 83 -8.60 1.66 3.26
C LEU A 83 -8.78 1.27 4.73
N PHE A 84 -8.06 1.91 5.65
CA PHE A 84 -8.25 1.71 7.09
C PHE A 84 -9.65 2.16 7.53
N ALA A 85 -10.09 3.35 7.09
CA ALA A 85 -11.43 3.84 7.39
C ALA A 85 -12.53 2.91 6.84
N LEU A 86 -12.32 2.32 5.66
CA LEU A 86 -13.25 1.34 5.09
C LEU A 86 -13.24 0.01 5.85
N ALA A 87 -12.04 -0.47 6.21
CA ALA A 87 -11.86 -1.74 6.91
C ALA A 87 -12.41 -1.71 8.33
N TYR A 88 -12.32 -0.58 9.04
CA TYR A 88 -12.63 -0.49 10.48
C TYR A 88 -13.68 0.56 10.86
N GLY A 89 -13.97 1.54 10.01
CA GLY A 89 -14.93 2.62 10.30
C GLY A 89 -16.37 2.29 9.92
N VAL A 90 -16.60 1.30 9.05
CA VAL A 90 -17.95 0.85 8.70
C VAL A 90 -18.39 -0.19 9.75
N PRO A 91 -19.55 -0.05 10.43
CA PRO A 91 -20.10 -1.08 11.31
C PRO A 91 -20.51 -2.34 10.52
N GLN A 92 -20.48 -3.51 11.16
CA GLN A 92 -20.79 -4.81 10.54
C GLN A 92 -22.27 -5.14 10.60
#